data_AF-A0A8S1TFT2-F1
#
_entry.id   AF-A0A8S1TFT2-F1
#
_cell.length_a   1.000
_cell.length_b   1.000
_cell.length_c   1.000
_cell.angle_alpha   90.00
_cell.angle_beta   90.00
_cell.angle_gamma   90.00
#
_symmetry.space_group_name_H-M   'P 1'
#
loop_
_entity.id
_entity.type
_entity.pdbx_description
1 polymer ?
#
loop_
_entity_poly.entity_id
_entity_poly.type
_entity_poly.pdbx_seq_one_letter_code
_entity_poly.pdbx_strand_id
1 'polypeptide(L)'
;MNIIFKLIKYLLACVTMLFEKNRRRQQFLRIIEKEENYEKWQQLVKEHDQQDYIQQWLQKEESNLYQYKYIKSLSQKLRMAKQEKNIPLICQLLRQNANRNIGNILNPKLYSHAFTKTKNLIEEFQEEYEKCLEFLFNSEFPNKTQFFQELQKAIGQTALLFSGGAIMGLYSCGIANILDKLHLLPKVMTGSSAGAILVSLVGTATDIQTIFQPKYYDYSMFEQKTQFDILDKLSRLLTKGYMLEKEQMKQFLQKAYGDVTFLEAYKKTGRIMNIMVTGKDCSSSDCLLNYINSPNVIVWSAVCCSCSLPGVYGASHLYYKNEEGEIFEGEIKYVDGSISADLPMQQLAEQFNINYTIVSQTNPWVFPFLTSHRSDHNIIHKITDKLVQFILGEIKYRIQQIMSIGFLPKMICRMSNLLIQKYEGNITIWPKFLWLDYSKLLDNPDEYTVQRMKVEGQRRTYEKLHFIHAATRLERCLSKYLN
;
A
#
# COMPACT_ATOMS: atom_id res chain seq x y z
N MET A 1 -53.69 -12.36 -18.83
CA MET A 1 -53.15 -12.86 -17.53
C MET A 1 -51.98 -13.83 -17.66
N ASN A 2 -52.00 -14.83 -18.57
CA ASN A 2 -50.93 -15.85 -18.66
C ASN A 2 -49.51 -15.34 -18.99
N ILE A 3 -49.39 -14.24 -19.75
CA ILE A 3 -48.08 -13.66 -20.12
C ILE A 3 -47.44 -12.97 -18.91
N ILE A 4 -48.21 -12.19 -18.15
CA ILE A 4 -47.76 -11.49 -16.94
C ILE A 4 -47.31 -12.51 -15.88
N PHE A 5 -48.07 -13.59 -15.69
CA PHE A 5 -47.69 -14.63 -14.73
C PHE A 5 -46.40 -15.36 -15.13
N LYS A 6 -46.20 -15.66 -16.43
CA LYS A 6 -44.93 -16.22 -16.95
C LYS A 6 -43.76 -15.25 -16.77
N LEU A 7 -43.97 -13.95 -17.01
CA LEU A 7 -42.97 -12.90 -16.81
C LEU A 7 -42.56 -12.79 -15.35
N ILE A 8 -43.52 -12.78 -14.42
CA ILE A 8 -43.25 -12.75 -12.97
C ILE A 8 -42.51 -14.01 -12.54
N LYS A 9 -42.90 -15.21 -13.01
CA LYS A 9 -42.23 -16.47 -12.67
C LYS A 9 -40.79 -16.50 -13.21
N TYR A 10 -40.57 -15.97 -14.41
CA TYR A 10 -39.24 -15.82 -15.01
C TYR A 10 -38.38 -14.81 -14.24
N LEU A 11 -38.95 -13.67 -13.84
CA LEU A 11 -38.29 -12.67 -13.00
C LEU A 11 -37.91 -13.26 -11.64
N LEU A 12 -38.83 -14.01 -11.00
CA LEU A 12 -38.56 -14.69 -9.75
C LEU A 12 -37.44 -15.71 -9.90
N ALA A 13 -37.45 -16.52 -10.98
CA ALA A 13 -36.39 -17.48 -11.26
C ALA A 13 -35.03 -16.81 -11.52
N CYS A 14 -35.01 -15.67 -12.23
CA CYS A 14 -33.79 -14.88 -12.42
C CYS A 14 -33.28 -14.33 -11.09
N VAL A 15 -34.18 -13.82 -10.24
CA VAL A 15 -33.84 -13.29 -8.92
C VAL A 15 -33.31 -14.41 -8.01
N THR A 16 -33.93 -15.58 -7.96
CA THR A 16 -33.44 -16.72 -7.16
C THR A 16 -32.10 -17.22 -7.66
N MET A 17 -31.89 -17.34 -8.98
CA MET A 17 -30.57 -17.70 -9.54
C MET A 17 -29.48 -16.68 -9.18
N LEU A 18 -29.78 -15.38 -9.20
CA LEU A 18 -28.85 -14.33 -8.77
C LEU A 18 -28.53 -14.44 -7.28
N PHE A 19 -29.53 -14.70 -6.43
CA PHE A 19 -29.33 -14.92 -5.00
C PHE A 19 -28.47 -16.15 -4.70
N GLU A 20 -28.73 -17.28 -5.37
CA GLU A 20 -27.93 -18.50 -5.22
C GLU A 20 -26.49 -18.30 -5.68
N LYS A 21 -26.27 -17.61 -6.81
CA LYS A 21 -24.94 -17.28 -7.31
C LYS A 21 -24.16 -16.40 -6.32
N ASN A 22 -24.83 -15.38 -5.76
CA ASN A 22 -24.24 -14.54 -4.72
C ASN A 22 -23.91 -15.35 -3.46
N ARG A 23 -24.77 -16.29 -3.05
CA ARG A 23 -24.55 -17.16 -1.90
C ARG A 23 -23.34 -18.09 -2.10
N ARG A 24 -23.23 -18.75 -3.25
CA ARG A 24 -22.08 -19.62 -3.58
C ARG A 24 -20.77 -18.83 -3.58
N ARG A 25 -20.77 -17.63 -4.19
CA ARG A 25 -19.61 -16.73 -4.18
C ARG A 25 -19.23 -16.32 -2.76
N GLN A 26 -20.20 -15.97 -1.92
CA GLN A 26 -19.94 -15.63 -0.51
C GLN A 26 -19.40 -16.82 0.29
N GLN A 27 -19.91 -18.04 0.06
CA GLN A 27 -19.36 -19.24 0.69
C GLN A 27 -17.91 -19.48 0.27
N PHE A 28 -17.60 -19.32 -1.02
CA PHE A 28 -16.22 -19.45 -1.50
C PHE A 28 -15.29 -18.40 -0.91
N LEU A 29 -15.73 -17.13 -0.83
CA LEU A 29 -14.98 -16.06 -0.17
C LEU A 29 -14.63 -16.44 1.28
N ARG A 30 -15.57 -17.01 2.03
CA ARG A 30 -15.31 -17.47 3.41
C ARG A 30 -14.33 -18.64 3.50
N ILE A 31 -14.22 -19.47 2.46
CA ILE A 31 -13.25 -20.58 2.41
C ILE A 31 -11.85 -20.02 2.18
N ILE A 32 -11.67 -19.21 1.14
CA ILE A 32 -10.34 -18.66 0.81
C ILE A 32 -9.84 -17.67 1.87
N GLU A 33 -10.74 -17.00 2.59
CA GLU A 33 -10.38 -16.12 3.71
C GLU A 33 -9.73 -16.87 4.88
N LYS A 34 -9.99 -18.17 5.04
CA LYS A 34 -9.38 -18.98 6.10
C LYS A 34 -8.02 -19.56 5.73
N GLU A 35 -7.65 -19.53 4.46
CA GLU A 35 -6.42 -20.14 4.00
C GLU A 35 -5.20 -19.28 4.35
N GLU A 36 -4.20 -19.89 4.96
CA GLU A 36 -2.95 -19.22 5.37
C GLU A 36 -1.87 -19.38 4.30
N ASN A 37 -1.83 -20.55 3.67
CA ASN A 37 -0.84 -20.85 2.65
C ASN A 37 -1.27 -20.27 1.30
N TYR A 38 -0.42 -19.38 0.76
CA TYR A 38 -0.60 -18.78 -0.55
C TYR A 38 -0.75 -19.82 -1.69
N GLU A 39 0.00 -20.92 -1.68
CA GLU A 39 -0.02 -21.93 -2.74
C GLU A 39 -1.38 -22.62 -2.81
N LYS A 40 -1.90 -23.01 -1.63
CA LYS A 40 -3.24 -23.61 -1.50
C LYS A 40 -4.33 -22.60 -1.84
N TRP A 41 -4.20 -21.34 -1.40
CA TRP A 41 -5.09 -20.25 -1.78
C TRP A 41 -5.13 -20.09 -3.31
N GLN A 42 -3.96 -20.10 -3.97
CA GLN A 42 -3.85 -19.95 -5.42
C GLN A 42 -4.53 -21.12 -6.15
N GLN A 43 -4.39 -22.36 -5.65
CA GLN A 43 -5.05 -23.53 -6.23
C GLN A 43 -6.59 -23.42 -6.16
N LEU A 44 -7.14 -23.15 -4.97
CA LEU A 44 -8.60 -23.02 -4.77
C LEU A 44 -9.20 -21.95 -5.68
N VAL A 45 -8.48 -20.84 -5.81
CA VAL A 45 -8.90 -19.71 -6.61
C VAL A 45 -8.80 -19.99 -8.11
N LYS A 46 -7.78 -20.73 -8.56
CA LYS A 46 -7.69 -21.21 -9.95
C LYS A 46 -8.87 -22.12 -10.30
N GLU A 47 -9.24 -23.03 -9.40
CA GLU A 47 -10.40 -23.92 -9.57
C GLU A 47 -11.71 -23.13 -9.64
N HIS A 48 -11.88 -22.13 -8.76
CA HIS A 48 -13.06 -21.26 -8.79
C HIS A 48 -13.15 -20.45 -10.08
N ASP A 49 -12.02 -19.93 -10.59
CA ASP A 49 -12.01 -19.15 -11.84
C ASP A 49 -12.38 -19.99 -13.07
N GLN A 50 -12.38 -21.34 -13.01
CA GLN A 50 -12.87 -22.21 -14.10
C GLN A 50 -14.40 -22.24 -14.26
N GLN A 51 -15.16 -21.62 -13.35
CA GLN A 51 -16.61 -21.57 -13.46
C GLN A 51 -17.06 -20.88 -14.77
N ASP A 52 -18.07 -21.44 -15.44
CA ASP A 52 -18.53 -21.01 -16.77
C ASP A 52 -18.80 -19.51 -16.85
N TYR A 53 -19.43 -18.91 -15.84
CA TYR A 53 -19.74 -17.48 -15.85
C TYR A 53 -18.52 -16.58 -15.75
N ILE A 54 -17.43 -17.07 -15.13
CA ILE A 54 -16.15 -16.36 -15.07
C ILE A 54 -15.46 -16.48 -16.42
N GLN A 55 -15.41 -17.68 -16.99
CA GLN A 55 -14.83 -17.92 -18.32
C GLN A 55 -15.54 -17.10 -19.41
N GLN A 56 -16.88 -17.07 -19.41
CA GLN A 56 -17.66 -16.20 -20.30
C GLN A 56 -17.32 -14.72 -20.10
N TRP A 57 -17.12 -14.29 -18.85
CA TRP A 57 -16.72 -12.91 -18.57
C TRP A 57 -15.30 -12.62 -19.06
N LEU A 58 -14.35 -13.54 -18.90
CA LEU A 58 -12.96 -13.40 -19.36
C LEU A 58 -12.89 -13.28 -20.90
N GLN A 59 -13.67 -14.11 -21.60
CA GLN A 59 -13.73 -14.13 -23.07
C GLN A 59 -14.48 -12.93 -23.67
N LYS A 60 -15.48 -12.40 -22.97
CA LYS A 60 -16.21 -11.22 -23.45
C LYS A 60 -15.34 -9.98 -23.45
N GLU A 61 -14.84 -9.60 -24.63
CA GLU A 61 -14.02 -8.39 -24.83
C GLU A 61 -14.78 -7.13 -24.41
N GLU A 62 -16.06 -7.02 -24.79
CA GLU A 62 -16.85 -5.80 -24.61
C GLU A 62 -17.11 -5.48 -23.13
N SER A 63 -16.76 -4.26 -22.74
CA SER A 63 -17.03 -3.73 -21.41
C SER A 63 -17.03 -2.21 -21.41
N ASN A 64 -17.85 -1.60 -20.56
CA ASN A 64 -17.84 -0.16 -20.30
C ASN A 64 -16.71 0.25 -19.33
N LEU A 65 -15.96 -0.72 -18.80
CA LEU A 65 -14.91 -0.46 -17.81
C LEU A 65 -13.58 -0.03 -18.44
N TYR A 66 -13.36 -0.35 -19.72
CA TYR A 66 -12.14 -0.03 -20.46
C TYR A 66 -12.43 0.14 -21.95
N GLN A 67 -11.53 0.82 -22.67
CA GLN A 67 -11.67 1.10 -24.10
C GLN A 67 -11.25 -0.11 -24.95
N TYR A 68 -12.04 -1.18 -24.92
CA TYR A 68 -11.71 -2.46 -25.56
C TYR A 68 -11.36 -2.34 -27.06
N LYS A 69 -12.09 -1.50 -27.83
CA LYS A 69 -11.81 -1.26 -29.26
C LYS A 69 -10.41 -0.68 -29.47
N TYR A 70 -10.02 0.26 -28.61
CA TYR A 70 -8.71 0.91 -28.67
C TYR A 70 -7.59 -0.09 -28.36
N ILE A 71 -7.72 -0.84 -27.26
CA ILE A 71 -6.75 -1.87 -26.85
C ILE A 71 -6.60 -2.95 -27.92
N LYS A 72 -7.70 -3.40 -28.52
CA LYS A 72 -7.68 -4.38 -29.62
C LYS A 72 -6.92 -3.86 -30.84
N SER A 73 -7.22 -2.64 -31.28
CA SER A 73 -6.54 -2.02 -32.42
C SER A 73 -5.05 -1.82 -32.14
N LEU A 74 -4.68 -1.37 -30.94
CA LEU A 74 -3.29 -1.17 -30.55
C LEU A 74 -2.52 -2.48 -30.49
N SER A 75 -3.11 -3.53 -29.91
CA SER A 75 -2.53 -4.88 -29.85
C SER A 75 -2.24 -5.43 -31.26
N GLN A 76 -3.19 -5.26 -32.19
CA GLN A 76 -3.01 -5.66 -33.60
C GLN A 76 -1.88 -4.87 -34.29
N LYS A 77 -1.82 -3.56 -34.09
CA LYS A 77 -0.75 -2.71 -34.67
C LYS A 77 0.63 -3.10 -34.15
N LEU A 78 0.76 -3.35 -32.84
CA LEU A 78 2.02 -3.82 -32.24
C LEU A 78 2.43 -5.19 -32.82
N ARG A 79 1.47 -6.12 -32.94
CA ARG A 79 1.72 -7.45 -33.50
C ARG A 79 2.18 -7.37 -34.96
N MET A 80 1.51 -6.57 -35.79
CA MET A 80 1.88 -6.36 -37.20
C MET A 80 3.27 -5.71 -37.31
N ALA A 81 3.51 -4.63 -36.57
CA ALA A 81 4.80 -3.93 -36.57
C ALA A 81 5.96 -4.88 -36.16
N LYS A 82 5.71 -5.76 -35.19
CA LYS A 82 6.68 -6.79 -34.77
C LYS A 82 6.90 -7.86 -35.85
N GLN A 83 5.84 -8.35 -36.51
CA GLN A 83 5.94 -9.33 -37.61
C GLN A 83 6.73 -8.77 -38.79
N GLU A 84 6.52 -7.50 -39.14
CA GLU A 84 7.25 -6.79 -40.18
C GLU A 84 8.66 -6.36 -39.73
N LYS A 85 9.03 -6.59 -38.47
CA LYS A 85 10.28 -6.12 -37.84
C LYS A 85 10.49 -4.60 -37.99
N ASN A 86 9.40 -3.83 -38.01
CA ASN A 86 9.42 -2.38 -38.16
C ASN A 86 9.73 -1.70 -36.82
N ILE A 87 11.03 -1.69 -36.46
CA ILE A 87 11.52 -1.12 -35.20
C ILE A 87 11.05 0.34 -34.98
N PRO A 88 11.14 1.26 -35.95
CA PRO A 88 10.68 2.64 -35.76
C PRO A 88 9.20 2.72 -35.37
N LEU A 89 8.35 1.93 -36.00
CA LEU A 89 6.92 1.90 -35.71
C LEU A 89 6.63 1.35 -34.31
N ILE A 90 7.34 0.29 -33.89
CA ILE A 90 7.21 -0.24 -32.52
C ILE A 90 7.61 0.83 -31.50
N CYS A 91 8.76 1.49 -31.69
CA CYS A 91 9.22 2.55 -30.81
C CYS A 91 8.20 3.70 -30.72
N GLN A 92 7.63 4.10 -31.86
CA GLN A 92 6.60 5.14 -31.90
C GLN A 92 5.34 4.71 -31.14
N LEU A 93 4.82 3.51 -31.39
CA LEU A 93 3.61 3.00 -30.75
C LEU A 93 3.80 2.88 -29.24
N LEU A 94 4.93 2.36 -28.77
CA LEU A 94 5.19 2.22 -27.33
C LEU A 94 5.32 3.58 -26.64
N ARG A 95 6.03 4.55 -27.25
CA ARG A 95 6.18 5.91 -26.70
C ARG A 95 4.84 6.66 -26.60
N GLN A 96 4.03 6.63 -27.67
CA GLN A 96 2.71 7.27 -27.67
C GLN A 96 1.76 6.68 -26.61
N ASN A 97 2.01 5.43 -26.23
CA ASN A 97 1.16 4.64 -25.34
C ASN A 97 1.86 4.28 -24.03
N ALA A 98 2.85 5.08 -23.62
CA ALA A 98 3.64 4.89 -22.41
C ALA A 98 2.86 5.31 -21.15
N ASN A 99 1.66 4.74 -20.96
CA ASN A 99 0.83 4.95 -19.78
C ASN A 99 0.37 3.60 -19.22
N ARG A 100 0.63 3.39 -17.92
CA ARG A 100 0.25 2.16 -17.20
C ARG A 100 -1.23 1.83 -17.31
N ASN A 101 -2.10 2.85 -17.24
CA ASN A 101 -3.54 2.71 -17.29
C ASN A 101 -4.12 3.08 -18.67
N ILE A 102 -3.41 2.73 -19.74
CA ILE A 102 -3.88 2.95 -21.11
C ILE A 102 -5.27 2.35 -21.33
N GLY A 103 -6.19 3.12 -21.92
CA GLY A 103 -7.55 2.66 -22.17
C GLY A 103 -8.33 2.24 -20.91
N ASN A 104 -7.88 2.63 -19.71
CA ASN A 104 -8.44 2.24 -18.41
C ASN A 104 -8.36 0.74 -18.09
N ILE A 105 -7.31 0.05 -18.56
CA ILE A 105 -7.11 -1.39 -18.30
C ILE A 105 -6.88 -1.74 -16.83
N LEU A 106 -6.40 -0.80 -16.00
CA LEU A 106 -6.18 -0.96 -14.56
C LEU A 106 -7.40 -0.55 -13.72
N ASN A 107 -8.60 -0.55 -14.28
CA ASN A 107 -9.82 -0.28 -13.51
C ASN A 107 -10.04 -1.37 -12.45
N PRO A 108 -10.12 -1.04 -11.14
CA PRO A 108 -10.25 -2.03 -10.07
C PRO A 108 -11.42 -3.01 -10.23
N LYS A 109 -12.52 -2.59 -10.89
CA LYS A 109 -13.68 -3.43 -11.16
C LYS A 109 -13.39 -4.57 -12.14
N LEU A 110 -12.38 -4.44 -13.00
CA LEU A 110 -11.92 -5.52 -13.88
C LEU A 110 -11.21 -6.63 -13.09
N TYR A 111 -10.65 -6.31 -11.93
CA TYR A 111 -9.90 -7.23 -11.08
C TYR A 111 -10.76 -7.78 -9.92
N SER A 112 -12.05 -7.45 -9.88
CA SER A 112 -12.98 -7.97 -8.86
C SER A 112 -13.78 -9.20 -9.32
N HIS A 113 -13.81 -9.51 -10.62
CA HIS A 113 -14.63 -10.59 -11.16
C HIS A 113 -13.98 -11.96 -10.99
N ALA A 114 -12.76 -12.10 -11.51
CA ALA A 114 -11.86 -13.23 -11.32
C ALA A 114 -10.71 -12.82 -10.40
N PHE A 115 -10.01 -13.81 -9.86
CA PHE A 115 -8.93 -13.57 -8.91
C PHE A 115 -7.53 -13.79 -9.52
N THR A 116 -7.43 -14.63 -10.55
CA THR A 116 -6.15 -14.99 -11.19
C THR A 116 -5.86 -14.21 -12.45
N LYS A 117 -6.90 -13.76 -13.16
CA LYS A 117 -6.83 -13.09 -14.47
C LYS A 117 -7.87 -12.00 -14.57
N THR A 118 -7.70 -11.10 -15.54
CA THR A 118 -8.76 -10.21 -16.01
C THR A 118 -9.18 -10.57 -17.43
N LYS A 119 -9.89 -9.68 -18.13
CA LYS A 119 -10.29 -9.85 -19.53
C LYS A 119 -9.13 -10.35 -20.39
N ASN A 120 -9.37 -11.40 -21.20
CA ASN A 120 -8.35 -12.01 -22.05
C ASN A 120 -7.68 -10.98 -22.98
N LEU A 121 -8.46 -10.04 -23.53
CA LEU A 121 -7.94 -8.96 -24.37
C LEU A 121 -6.88 -8.10 -23.66
N ILE A 122 -7.02 -7.85 -22.36
CA ILE A 122 -6.07 -7.07 -21.57
C ILE A 122 -4.81 -7.89 -21.32
N GLU A 123 -4.97 -9.16 -20.92
CA GLU A 123 -3.84 -10.07 -20.67
C GLU A 123 -3.01 -10.26 -21.96
N GLU A 124 -3.67 -10.53 -23.10
CA GLU A 124 -3.03 -10.65 -24.41
C GLU A 124 -2.32 -9.37 -24.84
N PHE A 125 -2.92 -8.20 -24.59
CA PHE A 125 -2.29 -6.92 -24.89
C PHE A 125 -1.03 -6.69 -24.04
N GLN A 126 -1.09 -6.96 -22.73
CA GLN A 126 0.08 -6.82 -21.85
C GLN A 126 1.21 -7.76 -22.26
N GLU A 127 0.88 -9.02 -22.61
CA GLU A 127 1.86 -9.97 -23.14
C GLU A 127 2.47 -9.53 -24.48
N GLU A 128 1.66 -8.98 -25.39
CA GLU A 128 2.16 -8.46 -26.67
C GLU A 128 3.08 -7.26 -26.46
N TYR A 129 2.75 -6.38 -25.51
CA TYR A 129 3.58 -5.24 -25.14
C TYR A 129 4.95 -5.70 -24.59
N GLU A 130 4.97 -6.69 -23.69
CA GLU A 130 6.21 -7.30 -23.18
C GLU A 130 7.05 -7.92 -24.30
N LYS A 131 6.42 -8.70 -25.19
CA LYS A 131 7.11 -9.30 -26.35
C LYS A 131 7.71 -8.24 -27.28
N CYS A 132 7.05 -7.09 -27.43
CA CYS A 132 7.60 -5.98 -28.21
C CYS A 132 8.82 -5.34 -27.51
N LEU A 133 8.78 -5.17 -26.18
CA LEU A 133 9.93 -4.68 -25.42
C LEU A 133 11.12 -5.64 -25.52
N GLU A 134 10.87 -6.94 -25.39
CA GLU A 134 11.90 -7.97 -25.52
C GLU A 134 12.50 -7.99 -26.93
N PHE A 135 11.65 -7.89 -27.97
CA PHE A 135 12.11 -7.79 -29.35
C PHE A 135 12.99 -6.57 -29.58
N LEU A 136 12.60 -5.39 -29.07
CA LEU A 136 13.42 -4.18 -29.15
C LEU A 136 14.72 -4.33 -28.36
N PHE A 137 14.68 -4.97 -27.19
CA PHE A 137 15.87 -5.21 -26.38
C PHE A 137 16.85 -6.16 -27.08
N ASN A 138 16.40 -7.08 -27.91
CA ASN A 138 17.29 -7.96 -28.69
C ASN A 138 17.67 -7.38 -30.06
N SER A 139 17.01 -6.30 -30.47
CA SER A 139 17.30 -5.62 -31.74
C SER A 139 18.37 -4.54 -31.56
N GLU A 140 19.08 -4.23 -32.64
CA GLU A 140 19.99 -3.10 -32.72
C GLU A 140 19.28 -1.93 -33.40
N PHE A 141 19.26 -0.78 -32.72
CA PHE A 141 18.72 0.47 -33.25
C PHE A 141 19.36 1.66 -32.51
N PRO A 142 19.43 2.85 -33.14
CA PRO A 142 20.07 4.02 -32.55
C PRO A 142 19.36 4.47 -31.26
N ASN A 143 20.14 4.96 -30.29
CA ASN A 143 19.64 5.52 -29.02
C ASN A 143 18.78 4.56 -28.18
N LYS A 144 19.02 3.25 -28.29
CA LYS A 144 18.30 2.21 -27.54
C LYS A 144 18.24 2.46 -26.03
N THR A 145 19.38 2.74 -25.40
CA THR A 145 19.44 3.00 -23.95
C THR A 145 18.59 4.22 -23.57
N GLN A 146 18.69 5.30 -24.36
CA GLN A 146 17.89 6.50 -24.17
C GLN A 146 16.39 6.21 -24.33
N PHE A 147 16.00 5.41 -25.34
CA PHE A 147 14.62 4.99 -25.55
C PHE A 147 14.04 4.28 -24.32
N PHE A 148 14.75 3.31 -23.74
CA PHE A 148 14.29 2.60 -22.55
C PHE A 148 14.23 3.50 -21.31
N GLN A 149 15.21 4.41 -21.14
CA GLN A 149 15.19 5.39 -20.04
C GLN A 149 14.01 6.36 -20.15
N GLU A 150 13.73 6.88 -21.34
CA GLU A 150 12.56 7.74 -21.60
C GLU A 150 11.25 6.98 -21.36
N LEU A 151 11.17 5.73 -21.81
CA LEU A 151 9.99 4.90 -21.64
C LEU A 151 9.73 4.58 -20.16
N GLN A 152 10.79 4.30 -19.39
CA GLN A 152 10.69 4.13 -17.94
C GLN A 152 10.22 5.41 -17.24
N LYS A 153 10.75 6.58 -17.64
CA LYS A 153 10.29 7.88 -17.12
C LYS A 153 8.82 8.13 -17.43
N ALA A 154 8.36 7.84 -18.64
CA ALA A 154 6.96 8.03 -19.02
C ALA A 154 6.01 7.07 -18.28
N ILE A 155 6.41 5.82 -18.10
CA ILE A 155 5.62 4.83 -17.34
C ILE A 155 5.62 5.13 -15.85
N GLY A 156 6.67 5.74 -15.30
CA GLY A 156 6.80 6.07 -13.87
C GLY A 156 7.16 4.85 -13.01
N GLN A 157 7.14 5.03 -11.68
CA GLN A 157 7.47 4.01 -10.68
C GLN A 157 6.33 3.76 -9.67
N THR A 158 6.36 2.58 -9.06
CA THR A 158 5.45 2.23 -7.97
C THR A 158 6.11 2.49 -6.61
N ALA A 159 5.34 3.02 -5.66
CA ALA A 159 5.75 3.10 -4.26
C ALA A 159 4.79 2.34 -3.33
N LEU A 160 5.35 1.76 -2.28
CA LEU A 160 4.62 1.12 -1.19
C LEU A 160 4.63 2.02 0.05
N LEU A 161 3.45 2.49 0.46
CA LEU A 161 3.27 3.41 1.57
C LEU A 161 2.65 2.64 2.74
N PHE A 162 3.36 2.62 3.86
CA PHE A 162 2.89 2.04 5.11
C PHE A 162 2.37 3.14 6.03
N SER A 163 1.04 3.16 6.22
CA SER A 163 0.43 4.06 7.19
C SER A 163 0.79 3.63 8.61
N GLY A 164 0.88 4.63 9.49
CA GLY A 164 0.92 4.42 10.94
C GLY A 164 -0.39 3.79 11.44
N GLY A 165 -0.32 3.14 12.60
CA GLY A 165 -1.46 2.44 13.22
C GLY A 165 -1.12 1.73 14.53
N ALA A 166 -0.09 2.19 15.27
CA ALA A 166 0.43 1.52 16.47
C ALA A 166 0.67 0.01 16.24
N ILE A 167 0.16 -0.86 17.12
CA ILE A 167 0.28 -2.32 16.99
C ILE A 167 -0.36 -2.88 15.70
N MET A 168 -1.28 -2.14 15.05
CA MET A 168 -1.81 -2.53 13.73
C MET A 168 -0.76 -2.41 12.61
N GLY A 169 0.37 -1.76 12.86
CA GLY A 169 1.53 -1.81 11.95
C GLY A 169 2.02 -3.23 11.68
N LEU A 170 1.73 -4.20 12.56
CA LEU A 170 2.12 -5.61 12.37
C LEU A 170 1.44 -6.26 11.15
N TYR A 171 0.25 -5.80 10.74
CA TYR A 171 -0.37 -6.27 9.50
C TYR A 171 0.48 -5.93 8.27
N SER A 172 1.13 -4.77 8.28
CA SER A 172 2.03 -4.33 7.21
C SER A 172 3.23 -5.28 7.03
N CYS A 173 3.68 -5.95 8.10
CA CYS A 173 4.73 -6.96 8.02
C CYS A 173 4.30 -8.14 7.15
N GLY A 174 3.04 -8.57 7.27
CA GLY A 174 2.46 -9.62 6.43
C GLY A 174 2.43 -9.23 4.96
N ILE A 175 2.03 -7.99 4.67
CA ILE A 175 1.96 -7.44 3.31
C ILE A 175 3.36 -7.39 2.69
N ALA A 176 4.34 -6.83 3.40
CA ALA A 176 5.72 -6.75 2.93
C ALA A 176 6.32 -8.15 2.67
N ASN A 177 6.06 -9.10 3.57
CA ASN A 177 6.57 -10.47 3.46
C ASN A 177 6.06 -11.19 2.20
N ILE A 178 4.76 -11.12 1.91
CA ILE A 178 4.22 -11.79 0.71
C ILE A 178 4.63 -11.08 -0.59
N LEU A 179 4.71 -9.74 -0.59
CA LEU A 179 5.18 -9.00 -1.75
C LEU A 179 6.65 -9.32 -2.04
N ASP A 180 7.48 -9.45 -1.01
CA ASP A 180 8.87 -9.89 -1.17
C ASP A 180 8.96 -11.33 -1.68
N LYS A 181 8.24 -12.27 -1.05
CA LYS A 181 8.21 -13.69 -1.46
C LYS A 181 7.83 -13.88 -2.94
N LEU A 182 7.03 -12.97 -3.48
CA LEU A 182 6.57 -13.01 -4.88
C LEU A 182 7.34 -12.05 -5.81
N HIS A 183 8.42 -11.43 -5.33
CA HIS A 183 9.21 -10.44 -6.08
C HIS A 183 8.37 -9.27 -6.64
N LEU A 184 7.39 -8.84 -5.86
CA LEU A 184 6.49 -7.71 -6.12
C LEU A 184 6.72 -6.52 -5.19
N LEU A 185 7.69 -6.60 -4.27
CA LEU A 185 8.01 -5.51 -3.35
C LEU A 185 8.62 -4.32 -4.13
N PRO A 186 8.00 -3.13 -4.11
CA PRO A 186 8.54 -1.96 -4.82
C PRO A 186 9.87 -1.48 -4.23
N LYS A 187 10.74 -0.91 -5.08
CA LYS A 187 12.04 -0.34 -4.64
C LYS A 187 11.86 0.87 -3.73
N VAL A 188 10.79 1.65 -3.93
CA VAL A 188 10.49 2.84 -3.12
C VAL A 188 9.45 2.50 -2.05
N MET A 189 9.83 2.71 -0.80
CA MET A 189 8.97 2.47 0.36
C MET A 189 8.90 3.73 1.23
N THR A 190 7.72 4.02 1.76
CA THR A 190 7.49 5.17 2.63
C THR A 190 6.77 4.72 3.88
N GLY A 191 7.21 5.18 5.04
CA GLY A 191 6.61 4.83 6.33
C GLY A 191 6.38 6.05 7.21
N SER A 192 5.29 6.01 7.97
CA SER A 192 5.04 6.94 9.08
C SER A 192 4.75 6.15 10.35
N SER A 193 5.25 6.61 11.50
CA SER A 193 4.99 5.98 12.80
C SER A 193 5.35 4.48 12.78
N ALA A 194 4.45 3.58 13.16
CA ALA A 194 4.67 2.13 13.08
C ALA A 194 5.11 1.63 11.68
N GLY A 195 4.69 2.30 10.60
CA GLY A 195 5.15 2.01 9.24
C GLY A 195 6.62 2.38 9.01
N ALA A 196 7.14 3.41 9.69
CA ALA A 196 8.54 3.81 9.59
C ALA A 196 9.47 2.75 10.21
N ILE A 197 9.05 2.10 11.30
CA ILE A 197 9.78 0.96 11.89
C ILE A 197 9.94 -0.15 10.83
N LEU A 198 8.84 -0.58 10.20
CA LEU A 198 8.88 -1.62 9.17
C LEU A 198 9.76 -1.23 7.99
N VAL A 199 9.61 -0.01 7.47
CA VAL A 199 10.43 0.48 6.34
C VAL A 199 11.90 0.51 6.71
N SER A 200 12.26 0.93 7.93
CA SER A 200 13.65 0.95 8.39
C SER A 200 14.26 -0.45 8.49
N LEU A 201 13.50 -1.42 9.01
CA LEU A 201 13.95 -2.81 9.08
C LEU A 201 14.14 -3.37 7.67
N VAL A 202 13.10 -3.29 6.84
CA VAL A 202 13.14 -3.81 5.47
C VAL A 202 14.23 -3.15 4.67
N GLY A 203 14.40 -1.82 4.72
CA GLY A 203 15.36 -1.12 3.89
C GLY A 203 16.82 -1.20 4.37
N THR A 204 17.11 -1.69 5.58
CA THR A 204 18.50 -1.87 6.09
C THR A 204 18.99 -3.32 6.03
N ALA A 205 18.07 -4.29 5.93
CA ALA A 205 18.38 -5.71 5.97
C ALA A 205 18.79 -6.31 4.61
N THR A 206 19.86 -7.10 4.55
CA THR A 206 20.25 -7.79 3.31
C THR A 206 19.28 -8.89 2.91
N ASP A 207 18.79 -9.64 3.90
CA ASP A 207 17.74 -10.64 3.71
C ASP A 207 16.48 -10.17 4.43
N ILE A 208 15.40 -9.97 3.67
CA ILE A 208 14.12 -9.55 4.20
C ILE A 208 13.43 -10.69 4.96
N GLN A 209 13.63 -11.93 4.51
CA GLN A 209 12.95 -13.10 5.06
C GLN A 209 13.38 -13.35 6.51
N THR A 210 14.62 -13.03 6.88
CA THR A 210 15.10 -13.14 8.27
C THR A 210 14.38 -12.18 9.21
N ILE A 211 14.06 -10.96 8.76
CA ILE A 211 13.34 -9.96 9.56
C ILE A 211 11.95 -10.48 9.93
N PHE A 212 11.32 -11.22 9.03
CA PHE A 212 9.96 -11.72 9.25
C PHE A 212 9.91 -12.99 10.12
N GLN A 213 11.04 -13.51 10.60
CA GLN A 213 11.07 -14.64 11.52
C GLN A 213 10.74 -14.20 12.95
N PRO A 214 10.01 -15.02 13.74
CA PRO A 214 9.66 -14.69 15.13
C PRO A 214 10.87 -14.33 15.99
N LYS A 215 12.02 -14.97 15.74
CA LYS A 215 13.28 -14.74 16.46
C LYS A 215 13.85 -13.33 16.32
N TYR A 216 13.52 -12.60 15.25
CA TYR A 216 13.98 -11.21 15.05
C TYR A 216 13.11 -10.21 15.80
N TYR A 217 11.86 -10.56 16.07
CA TYR A 217 10.98 -9.78 16.91
C TYR A 217 11.07 -10.26 18.35
N ASP A 218 12.22 -10.03 18.97
CA ASP A 218 12.36 -10.22 20.40
C ASP A 218 11.60 -9.09 21.13
N TYR A 219 10.26 -9.19 21.12
CA TYR A 219 9.36 -8.28 21.82
C TYR A 219 9.50 -8.38 23.35
N SER A 220 10.35 -9.28 23.86
CA SER A 220 10.69 -9.37 25.28
C SER A 220 11.25 -8.07 25.87
N MET A 221 11.79 -7.17 25.02
CA MET A 221 12.17 -5.80 25.40
C MET A 221 10.97 -4.87 25.68
N PHE A 222 9.80 -5.18 25.12
CA PHE A 222 8.52 -4.54 25.45
C PHE A 222 7.76 -5.28 26.57
N GLU A 223 8.05 -6.56 26.82
CA GLU A 223 7.37 -7.38 27.86
C GLU A 223 7.70 -6.96 29.32
N GLN A 224 8.64 -6.04 29.57
CA GLN A 224 8.97 -5.67 30.94
C GLN A 224 8.00 -4.66 31.58
N LYS A 225 7.01 -5.25 32.30
CA LYS A 225 6.50 -4.94 33.66
C LYS A 225 5.10 -4.32 33.86
N THR A 226 4.17 -5.22 34.23
CA THR A 226 3.23 -5.21 35.39
C THR A 226 2.02 -4.26 35.48
N GLN A 227 0.92 -4.79 36.04
CA GLN A 227 -0.42 -4.22 36.36
C GLN A 227 -0.51 -2.83 37.04
N PHE A 228 0.61 -2.18 37.40
CA PHE A 228 0.66 -0.83 37.98
C PHE A 228 0.80 0.31 36.94
N ASP A 229 0.83 -0.05 35.65
CA ASP A 229 1.26 0.80 34.53
C ASP A 229 0.32 1.98 34.17
N ILE A 230 -0.98 1.89 34.48
CA ILE A 230 -1.95 2.91 34.05
C ILE A 230 -1.81 4.21 34.86
N LEU A 231 -1.62 4.09 36.18
CA LEU A 231 -1.45 5.26 37.05
C LEU A 231 -0.09 5.93 36.83
N ASP A 232 0.96 5.16 36.51
CA ASP A 232 2.27 5.70 36.15
C ASP A 232 2.29 6.32 34.74
N LYS A 233 1.58 5.74 33.76
CA LYS A 233 1.38 6.35 32.44
C LYS A 233 0.55 7.63 32.53
N LEU A 234 -0.49 7.65 33.37
CA LEU A 234 -1.31 8.85 33.62
C LEU A 234 -0.54 9.91 34.41
N SER A 235 0.24 9.53 35.42
CA SER A 235 1.07 10.48 36.17
C SER A 235 2.16 11.09 35.28
N ARG A 236 2.78 10.29 34.40
CA ARG A 236 3.74 10.77 33.38
C ARG A 236 3.09 11.61 32.30
N LEU A 237 1.86 11.29 31.87
CA LEU A 237 1.08 12.14 30.97
C LEU A 237 0.80 13.50 31.63
N LEU A 238 0.42 13.50 32.90
CA LEU A 238 0.09 14.72 33.66
C LEU A 238 1.32 15.55 34.05
N THR A 239 2.48 14.92 34.30
CA THR A 239 3.72 15.61 34.73
C THR A 239 4.68 15.93 33.57
N LYS A 240 4.80 15.04 32.58
CA LYS A 240 5.77 15.13 31.47
C LYS A 240 5.13 15.24 30.08
N GLY A 241 3.83 14.95 29.95
CA GLY A 241 3.10 15.05 28.68
C GLY A 241 3.25 13.85 27.73
N TYR A 242 3.81 12.71 28.17
CA TYR A 242 3.94 11.49 27.38
C TYR A 242 3.88 10.20 28.24
N MET A 243 3.49 9.08 27.64
CA MET A 243 3.24 7.80 28.34
C MET A 243 4.41 6.80 28.28
N LEU A 244 5.12 6.70 27.14
CA LEU A 244 6.11 5.64 26.88
C LEU A 244 7.54 6.19 26.70
N GLU A 245 8.53 5.35 27.05
CA GLU A 245 9.95 5.72 27.05
C GLU A 245 10.65 5.28 25.75
N LYS A 246 11.38 6.20 25.13
CA LYS A 246 11.95 6.05 23.77
C LYS A 246 13.23 5.20 23.70
N GLU A 247 13.93 5.05 24.83
CA GLU A 247 15.24 4.36 24.87
C GLU A 247 15.11 2.87 24.50
N GLN A 248 14.00 2.22 24.83
CA GLN A 248 13.75 0.83 24.44
C GLN A 248 13.65 0.66 22.92
N MET A 249 12.93 1.57 22.24
CA MET A 249 12.81 1.57 20.78
C MET A 249 14.17 1.86 20.12
N LYS A 250 14.92 2.83 20.65
CA LYS A 250 16.27 3.13 20.18
C LYS A 250 17.19 1.91 20.30
N GLN A 251 17.22 1.25 21.46
CA GLN A 251 18.04 0.04 21.69
C GLN A 251 17.63 -1.11 20.75
N PHE A 252 16.32 -1.31 20.54
CA PHE A 252 15.83 -2.30 19.60
C PHE A 252 16.32 -2.04 18.17
N LEU A 253 16.19 -0.80 17.69
CA LEU A 253 16.62 -0.42 16.33
C LEU A 253 18.15 -0.47 16.17
N GLN A 254 18.90 -0.02 17.18
CA GLN A 254 20.36 -0.12 17.19
C GLN A 254 20.84 -1.58 17.22
N LYS A 255 20.17 -2.47 17.95
CA LYS A 255 20.46 -3.90 17.92
C LYS A 255 20.15 -4.52 16.55
N ALA A 256 19.10 -4.03 15.86
CA ALA A 256 18.67 -4.56 14.57
C ALA A 256 19.62 -4.20 13.41
N TYR A 257 20.07 -2.94 13.32
CA TYR A 257 20.91 -2.49 12.20
C TYR A 257 22.01 -1.48 12.55
N GLY A 258 22.17 -1.11 13.83
CA GLY A 258 23.22 -0.18 14.27
C GLY A 258 22.98 1.28 13.85
N ASP A 259 24.06 2.07 13.87
CA ASP A 259 24.05 3.50 13.54
C ASP A 259 24.26 3.73 12.03
N VAL A 260 23.29 3.23 11.24
CA VAL A 260 23.28 3.33 9.77
C VAL A 260 22.53 4.58 9.31
N THR A 261 23.09 5.26 8.32
CA THR A 261 22.47 6.42 7.66
C THR A 261 21.60 6.05 6.47
N PHE A 262 20.74 6.96 6.01
CA PHE A 262 19.92 6.73 4.80
C PHE A 262 20.76 6.41 3.56
N LEU A 263 21.89 7.11 3.38
CA LEU A 263 22.78 6.88 2.24
C LEU A 263 23.49 5.52 2.33
N GLU A 264 23.99 5.14 3.50
CA GLU A 264 24.61 3.83 3.73
C GLU A 264 23.61 2.70 3.48
N ALA A 265 22.38 2.82 3.97
CA ALA A 265 21.32 1.83 3.75
C ALA A 265 20.94 1.70 2.27
N TYR A 266 20.86 2.83 1.54
CA TYR A 266 20.60 2.83 0.09
C TYR A 266 21.74 2.17 -0.68
N LYS A 267 23.00 2.50 -0.38
CA LYS A 267 24.17 1.87 -1.02
C LYS A 267 24.24 0.37 -0.75
N LYS A 268 23.86 -0.07 0.45
CA LYS A 268 23.87 -1.47 0.85
C LYS A 268 22.76 -2.30 0.17
N THR A 269 21.58 -1.72 -0.04
CA THR A 269 20.38 -2.50 -0.39
C THR A 269 19.73 -2.12 -1.72
N GLY A 270 20.06 -0.95 -2.28
CA GLY A 270 19.42 -0.38 -3.47
C GLY A 270 17.97 0.04 -3.29
N ARG A 271 17.42 -0.05 -2.06
CA ARG A 271 16.03 0.31 -1.75
C ARG A 271 15.95 1.73 -1.21
N ILE A 272 14.91 2.43 -1.66
CA ILE A 272 14.68 3.83 -1.32
C ILE A 272 13.71 3.87 -0.15
N MET A 273 14.23 4.22 1.03
CA MET A 273 13.43 4.44 2.23
C MET A 273 13.06 5.91 2.36
N ASN A 274 11.81 6.17 2.68
CA ASN A 274 11.32 7.50 3.03
C ASN A 274 10.60 7.46 4.38
N ILE A 275 10.96 8.36 5.29
CA ILE A 275 10.36 8.47 6.63
C ILE A 275 9.78 9.87 6.81
N MET A 276 8.53 9.94 7.25
CA MET A 276 7.85 11.20 7.53
C MET A 276 8.09 11.66 8.96
N VAL A 277 8.52 12.91 9.12
CA VAL A 277 8.63 13.61 10.41
C VAL A 277 8.07 15.01 10.32
N THR A 278 7.53 15.51 11.43
CA THR A 278 6.96 16.85 11.53
C THR A 278 7.73 17.64 12.56
N GLY A 279 8.15 18.86 12.26
CA GLY A 279 8.80 19.68 13.27
C GLY A 279 7.82 20.11 14.38
N LYS A 280 8.30 20.11 15.63
CA LYS A 280 7.48 20.46 16.80
C LYS A 280 7.02 21.92 16.73
N ASP A 281 7.90 22.81 16.32
CA ASP A 281 7.65 24.24 16.28
C ASP A 281 6.66 24.59 15.15
N CYS A 282 5.85 25.64 15.37
CA CYS A 282 4.85 26.05 14.37
C CYS A 282 5.46 26.59 13.07
N SER A 283 6.76 26.92 13.06
CA SER A 283 7.52 27.41 11.90
C SER A 283 8.14 26.28 11.08
N SER A 284 8.35 25.10 11.65
CA SER A 284 8.99 23.97 10.98
C SER A 284 7.99 23.17 10.15
N SER A 285 8.28 23.03 8.85
CA SER A 285 7.47 22.26 7.89
C SER A 285 7.69 20.75 8.03
N ASP A 286 6.75 19.99 7.48
CA ASP A 286 6.83 18.53 7.39
C ASP A 286 8.00 18.13 6.48
N CYS A 287 8.77 17.14 6.92
CA CYS A 287 9.98 16.69 6.23
C CYS A 287 9.85 15.22 5.83
N LEU A 288 10.04 14.96 4.54
CA LEU A 288 10.26 13.62 3.99
C LEU A 288 11.76 13.33 4.00
N LEU A 289 12.19 12.52 4.96
CA LEU A 289 13.60 12.13 5.12
C LEU A 289 13.90 10.93 4.23
N ASN A 290 14.93 11.06 3.39
CA ASN A 290 15.42 10.00 2.51
C ASN A 290 16.88 10.21 2.15
N TYR A 291 17.44 9.34 1.30
CA TYR A 291 18.85 9.42 0.91
C TYR A 291 19.21 10.65 0.05
N ILE A 292 18.23 11.34 -0.55
CA ILE A 292 18.45 12.55 -1.36
C ILE A 292 18.48 13.77 -0.45
N ASN A 293 17.42 13.95 0.34
CA ASN A 293 17.23 15.13 1.18
C ASN A 293 18.03 15.08 2.49
N SER A 294 18.31 13.88 3.00
CA SER A 294 18.87 13.67 4.34
C SER A 294 19.82 12.46 4.36
N PRO A 295 20.86 12.43 3.51
CA PRO A 295 21.74 11.27 3.35
C PRO A 295 22.43 10.86 4.65
N ASN A 296 22.82 11.84 5.46
CA ASN A 296 23.65 11.66 6.66
C ASN A 296 22.84 11.47 7.94
N VAL A 297 21.51 11.49 7.87
CA VAL A 297 20.64 11.24 9.03
C VAL A 297 20.66 9.76 9.38
N ILE A 298 20.82 9.45 10.66
CA ILE A 298 20.78 8.09 11.19
C ILE A 298 19.34 7.59 11.21
N VAL A 299 19.11 6.42 10.62
CA VAL A 299 17.77 5.89 10.36
C VAL A 299 16.98 5.68 11.66
N TRP A 300 17.59 5.14 12.73
CA TRP A 300 16.86 4.92 13.98
C TRP A 300 16.37 6.23 14.59
N SER A 301 17.12 7.34 14.44
CA SER A 301 16.70 8.64 14.96
C SER A 301 15.49 9.20 14.23
N ALA A 302 15.45 9.02 12.90
CA ALA A 302 14.30 9.39 12.06
C ALA A 302 13.06 8.57 12.43
N VAL A 303 13.22 7.27 12.69
CA VAL A 303 12.12 6.40 13.15
C VAL A 303 11.60 6.83 14.51
N CYS A 304 12.47 7.10 15.48
CA CYS A 304 12.07 7.59 16.80
C CYS A 304 11.29 8.92 16.71
N CYS A 305 11.74 9.84 15.85
CA CYS A 305 11.01 11.09 15.57
C CYS A 305 9.65 10.82 14.92
N SER A 306 9.59 9.90 13.93
CA SER A 306 8.35 9.51 13.26
C SER A 306 7.37 8.82 14.19
N CYS A 307 7.82 8.14 15.24
CA CYS A 307 6.96 7.52 16.26
C CYS A 307 6.61 8.45 17.44
N SER A 308 7.08 9.71 17.43
CA SER A 308 6.91 10.66 18.54
C SER A 308 5.52 11.30 18.56
N LEU A 309 4.47 10.51 18.78
CA LEU A 309 3.08 10.97 18.83
C LEU A 309 2.82 11.75 20.14
N PRO A 310 2.36 13.02 20.10
CA PRO A 310 2.02 13.82 21.27
C PRO A 310 1.08 13.08 22.21
N GLY A 311 1.43 13.05 23.50
CA GLY A 311 0.69 12.30 24.52
C GLY A 311 1.16 10.86 24.69
N VAL A 312 1.75 10.23 23.67
CA VAL A 312 2.27 8.84 23.77
C VAL A 312 3.79 8.83 23.94
N TYR A 313 4.52 9.53 23.07
CA TYR A 313 5.98 9.65 23.09
C TYR A 313 6.40 11.12 23.05
N GLY A 314 7.50 11.46 23.74
CA GLY A 314 8.05 12.82 23.71
C GLY A 314 8.77 13.15 22.40
N ALA A 315 8.74 14.43 22.00
CA ALA A 315 9.46 14.91 20.82
C ALA A 315 10.97 14.60 20.88
N SER A 316 11.56 14.27 19.73
CA SER A 316 12.95 13.78 19.63
C SER A 316 13.77 14.55 18.62
N HIS A 317 15.09 14.49 18.75
CA HIS A 317 16.04 15.09 17.82
C HIS A 317 16.47 14.09 16.75
N LEU A 318 16.79 14.61 15.56
CA LEU A 318 17.47 13.84 14.52
C LEU A 318 18.96 13.77 14.84
N TYR A 319 19.58 12.62 14.58
CA TYR A 319 21.01 12.44 14.72
C TYR A 319 21.66 12.33 13.35
N TYR A 320 22.80 12.99 13.19
CA TYR A 320 23.56 13.06 11.94
C TYR A 320 24.92 12.40 12.14
N LYS A 321 25.39 11.73 11.09
CA LYS A 321 26.74 11.15 11.05
C LYS A 321 27.60 11.95 10.08
N ASN A 322 28.75 12.45 10.54
CA ASN A 322 29.69 13.15 9.66
C ASN A 322 30.52 12.15 8.82
N GLU A 323 31.38 12.67 7.94
CA GLU A 323 32.27 11.84 7.10
C GLU A 323 33.31 11.05 7.93
N GLU A 324 33.66 11.54 9.12
CA GLU A 324 34.59 10.91 10.06
C GLU A 324 33.93 9.80 10.90
N GLY A 325 32.60 9.67 10.83
CA GLY A 325 31.81 8.68 11.56
C GLY A 325 31.30 9.14 12.94
N GLU A 326 31.57 10.38 13.33
CA GLU A 326 31.07 11.00 14.56
C GLU A 326 29.58 11.35 14.46
N ILE A 327 28.87 11.20 15.57
CA ILE A 327 27.41 11.35 15.65
C ILE A 327 27.06 12.63 16.40
N PHE A 328 26.26 13.51 15.77
CA PHE A 328 25.82 14.79 16.33
C PHE A 328 24.31 14.87 16.43
N GLU A 329 23.81 15.56 17.45
CA GLU A 329 22.40 15.80 17.67
C GLU A 329 21.96 17.10 16.98
N GLY A 330 20.87 17.06 16.22
CA GLY A 330 20.28 18.24 15.57
C GLY A 330 19.55 19.15 16.55
N GLU A 331 19.50 20.45 16.26
CA GLU A 331 18.91 21.45 17.16
C GLU A 331 17.38 21.36 17.25
N ILE A 332 16.72 20.99 16.15
CA ILE A 332 15.25 20.98 16.04
C ILE A 332 14.67 19.68 16.60
N LYS A 333 13.58 19.82 17.36
CA LYS A 333 12.77 18.69 17.83
C LYS A 333 11.66 18.36 16.84
N TYR A 334 11.49 17.07 16.56
CA TYR A 334 10.47 16.53 15.69
C TYR A 334 9.44 15.69 16.46
N VAL A 335 8.24 15.60 15.90
CA VAL A 335 7.08 14.81 16.33
C VAL A 335 6.60 13.92 15.17
N ASP A 336 5.67 13.01 15.46
CA ASP A 336 5.16 12.03 14.49
C ASP A 336 4.63 12.71 13.21
N GLY A 337 5.13 12.23 12.06
CA GLY A 337 4.81 12.73 10.73
C GLY A 337 3.33 12.60 10.33
N SER A 338 2.61 11.67 10.97
CA SER A 338 1.19 11.42 10.67
C SER A 338 0.29 12.59 11.08
N ILE A 339 0.71 13.43 12.04
CA ILE A 339 -0.13 14.44 12.68
C ILE A 339 -0.44 15.62 11.74
N SER A 340 0.49 15.99 10.87
CA SER A 340 0.35 17.19 10.03
C SER A 340 0.27 16.89 8.55
N ALA A 341 0.98 15.87 8.07
CA ALA A 341 1.14 15.65 6.64
C ALA A 341 0.22 14.53 6.12
N ASP A 342 -0.40 14.79 4.97
CA ASP A 342 -0.92 13.75 4.09
C ASP A 342 0.18 12.69 3.81
N LEU A 343 -0.23 11.48 3.38
CA LEU A 343 0.70 10.57 2.71
C LEU A 343 1.39 11.37 1.58
N PRO A 344 2.73 11.49 1.58
CA PRO A 344 3.49 12.49 0.79
C PRO A 344 3.56 12.11 -0.70
N MET A 345 2.43 11.76 -1.32
CA MET A 345 2.36 11.26 -2.69
C MET A 345 2.89 12.28 -3.69
N GLN A 346 2.65 13.57 -3.46
CA GLN A 346 3.17 14.63 -4.33
C GLN A 346 4.70 14.73 -4.24
N GLN A 347 5.27 14.79 -3.04
CA GLN A 347 6.73 14.83 -2.85
C GLN A 347 7.39 13.58 -3.43
N LEU A 348 6.77 12.42 -3.24
CA LEU A 348 7.22 11.16 -3.83
C LEU A 348 7.15 11.17 -5.37
N ALA A 349 6.10 11.75 -5.94
CA ALA A 349 5.97 11.92 -7.39
C ALA A 349 7.06 12.84 -7.95
N GLU A 350 7.37 13.93 -7.25
CA GLU A 350 8.38 14.91 -7.66
C GLU A 350 9.81 14.34 -7.54
N GLN A 351 10.14 13.66 -6.45
CA GLN A 351 11.50 13.18 -6.18
C GLN A 351 11.86 11.89 -6.90
N PHE A 352 10.89 10.96 -7.04
CA PHE A 352 11.16 9.61 -7.55
C PHE A 352 10.30 9.25 -8.76
N ASN A 353 9.57 10.20 -9.35
CA ASN A 353 8.69 9.95 -10.49
C ASN A 353 7.66 8.83 -10.21
N ILE A 354 7.11 8.83 -8.99
CA ILE A 354 6.09 7.89 -8.56
C ILE A 354 4.73 8.35 -9.06
N ASN A 355 4.06 7.49 -9.81
CA ASN A 355 2.71 7.75 -10.32
C ASN A 355 1.69 6.67 -9.90
N TYR A 356 2.14 5.65 -9.19
CA TYR A 356 1.30 4.56 -8.72
C TYR A 356 1.64 4.20 -7.28
N THR A 357 0.63 4.18 -6.40
CA THR A 357 0.81 3.96 -4.97
C THR A 357 0.04 2.74 -4.48
N ILE A 358 0.74 1.88 -3.74
CA ILE A 358 0.14 0.82 -2.94
C ILE A 358 0.17 1.30 -1.49
N VAL A 359 -1.00 1.39 -0.84
CA VAL A 359 -1.12 1.89 0.52
C VAL A 359 -1.54 0.74 1.43
N SER A 360 -0.71 0.42 2.42
CA SER A 360 -1.11 -0.38 3.57
C SER A 360 -1.76 0.54 4.59
N GLN A 361 -3.09 0.48 4.66
CA GLN A 361 -3.84 1.29 5.59
C GLN A 361 -4.15 0.50 6.87
N THR A 362 -3.54 0.94 7.97
CA THR A 362 -3.70 0.34 9.30
C THR A 362 -4.42 1.25 10.29
N ASN A 363 -4.72 2.51 9.92
CA ASN A 363 -5.36 3.47 10.81
C ASN A 363 -6.83 3.12 11.14
N PRO A 364 -7.16 2.81 12.42
CA PRO A 364 -8.50 2.49 12.95
C PRO A 364 -9.64 3.39 12.47
N TRP A 365 -9.38 4.68 12.35
CA TRP A 365 -10.42 5.69 12.13
C TRP A 365 -10.85 5.84 10.67
N VAL A 366 -10.09 5.24 9.74
CA VAL A 366 -10.28 5.42 8.29
C VAL A 366 -11.23 4.37 7.72
N PHE A 367 -11.42 3.25 8.41
CA PHE A 367 -12.22 2.13 7.92
C PHE A 367 -13.66 2.45 7.54
N PRO A 368 -14.40 3.31 8.28
CA PRO A 368 -15.74 3.71 7.86
C PRO A 368 -15.78 4.39 6.48
N PHE A 369 -14.64 4.94 6.02
CA PHE A 369 -14.51 5.67 4.76
C PHE A 369 -14.01 4.81 3.61
N LEU A 370 -13.50 3.59 3.84
CA LEU A 370 -12.96 2.74 2.77
C LEU A 370 -14.08 1.91 2.10
N THR A 371 -14.10 1.89 0.77
CA THR A 371 -15.04 1.07 0.00
C THR A 371 -14.39 -0.23 -0.50
N SER A 372 -15.04 -1.37 -0.22
CA SER A 372 -14.59 -2.68 -0.72
C SER A 372 -15.22 -2.99 -2.08
N HIS A 373 -14.46 -2.86 -3.16
CA HIS A 373 -14.95 -3.14 -4.53
C HIS A 373 -15.29 -4.61 -4.82
N ARG A 374 -15.00 -5.56 -3.92
CA ARG A 374 -15.31 -7.00 -4.11
C ARG A 374 -16.60 -7.47 -3.43
N SER A 375 -17.21 -6.67 -2.56
CA SER A 375 -18.44 -7.02 -1.80
C SER A 375 -19.76 -6.53 -2.41
N ASP A 376 -19.73 -6.01 -3.64
CA ASP A 376 -20.76 -5.11 -4.18
C ASP A 376 -21.87 -5.78 -5.01
N HIS A 377 -22.54 -6.82 -4.48
CA HIS A 377 -23.72 -7.39 -5.16
C HIS A 377 -25.04 -7.24 -4.42
N ASN A 378 -25.04 -6.86 -3.14
CA ASN A 378 -26.27 -6.55 -2.42
C ASN A 378 -26.62 -5.07 -2.59
N ILE A 379 -27.78 -4.81 -3.22
CA ILE A 379 -28.28 -3.44 -3.47
C ILE A 379 -28.48 -2.67 -2.16
N ILE A 380 -28.95 -3.35 -1.11
CA ILE A 380 -29.14 -2.78 0.22
C ILE A 380 -27.80 -2.30 0.79
N HIS A 381 -26.76 -3.15 0.74
CA HIS A 381 -25.42 -2.75 1.20
C HIS A 381 -24.86 -1.56 0.41
N LYS A 382 -25.07 -1.50 -0.91
CA LYS A 382 -24.66 -0.32 -1.71
C LYS A 382 -25.33 0.97 -1.26
N ILE A 383 -26.61 0.92 -0.92
CA ILE A 383 -27.35 2.11 -0.47
C ILE A 383 -26.89 2.52 0.93
N THR A 384 -26.72 1.55 1.84
CA THR A 384 -26.22 1.84 3.20
C THR A 384 -24.80 2.40 3.15
N ASP A 385 -23.92 1.85 2.32
CA ASP A 385 -22.54 2.32 2.19
C ASP A 385 -22.52 3.74 1.63
N LYS A 386 -23.34 4.05 0.61
CA LYS A 386 -23.47 5.42 0.09
C LYS A 386 -24.00 6.41 1.13
N LEU A 387 -24.96 6.00 1.95
CA LEU A 387 -25.49 6.84 3.04
C LEU A 387 -24.45 7.08 4.12
N VAL A 388 -23.72 6.05 4.53
CA VAL A 388 -22.61 6.17 5.49
C VAL A 388 -21.55 7.12 4.95
N GLN A 389 -21.14 6.96 3.69
CA GLN A 389 -20.18 7.85 3.02
C GLN A 389 -20.67 9.31 2.95
N PHE A 390 -21.96 9.52 2.71
CA PHE A 390 -22.56 10.86 2.72
C PHE A 390 -22.48 11.50 4.11
N ILE A 391 -22.91 10.78 5.16
CA ILE A 391 -22.89 11.26 6.56
C ILE A 391 -21.45 11.57 6.99
N LEU A 392 -20.53 10.64 6.71
CA LEU A 392 -19.13 10.79 7.02
C LEU A 392 -18.48 11.96 6.27
N GLY A 393 -18.88 12.18 5.01
CA GLY A 393 -18.49 13.34 4.21
C GLY A 393 -18.95 14.65 4.84
N GLU A 394 -20.20 14.72 5.30
CA GLU A 394 -20.71 15.89 6.03
C GLU A 394 -19.93 16.13 7.33
N ILE A 395 -19.71 15.11 8.15
CA ILE A 395 -18.92 15.25 9.41
C ILE A 395 -17.54 15.80 9.10
N LYS A 396 -16.85 15.24 8.10
CA LYS A 396 -15.53 15.69 7.66
C LYS A 396 -15.56 17.16 7.22
N TYR A 397 -16.57 17.54 6.46
CA TYR A 397 -16.77 18.92 6.01
C TYR A 397 -17.04 19.89 7.18
N ARG A 398 -17.87 19.49 8.17
CA ARG A 398 -18.10 20.31 9.37
C ARG A 398 -16.84 20.49 10.21
N ILE A 399 -16.03 19.44 10.37
CA ILE A 399 -14.72 19.56 11.06
C ILE A 399 -13.84 20.56 10.31
N GLN A 400 -13.76 20.49 8.97
CA GLN A 400 -13.01 21.46 8.17
C GLN A 400 -13.49 22.91 8.36
N GLN A 401 -14.80 23.13 8.40
CA GLN A 401 -15.37 24.45 8.68
C GLN A 401 -14.95 24.96 10.07
N ILE A 402 -15.06 24.13 11.10
CA ILE A 402 -14.66 24.51 12.47
C ILE A 402 -13.16 24.82 12.54
N MET A 403 -12.30 24.04 11.85
CA MET A 403 -10.86 24.35 11.76
C MET A 403 -10.61 25.70 11.08
N SER A 404 -11.34 26.01 9.99
CA SER A 404 -11.17 27.26 9.24
C SER A 404 -11.59 28.52 10.02
N ILE A 405 -12.53 28.38 10.95
CA ILE A 405 -12.99 29.46 11.83
C ILE A 405 -11.92 29.82 12.88
N GLY A 406 -10.95 28.92 13.14
CA GLY A 406 -9.80 29.21 13.99
C GLY A 406 -10.07 29.19 15.50
N PHE A 407 -11.25 28.74 15.94
CA PHE A 407 -11.60 28.66 17.37
C PHE A 407 -10.96 27.45 18.09
N LEU A 408 -10.50 26.45 17.33
CA LEU A 408 -9.87 25.25 17.90
C LEU A 408 -8.40 25.51 18.26
N PRO A 409 -7.93 25.04 19.43
CA PRO A 409 -6.51 25.01 19.76
C PRO A 409 -5.69 24.35 18.65
N LYS A 410 -4.50 24.89 18.35
CA LYS A 410 -3.62 24.42 17.25
C LYS A 410 -3.34 22.90 17.31
N MET A 411 -3.23 22.32 18.51
CA MET A 411 -3.08 20.88 18.70
C MET A 411 -4.30 20.09 18.25
N ILE A 412 -5.51 20.59 18.51
CA ILE A 412 -6.75 19.95 18.05
C ILE A 412 -6.86 20.07 16.53
N CYS A 413 -6.54 21.23 15.95
CA CYS A 413 -6.48 21.39 14.48
C CYS A 413 -5.51 20.41 13.82
N ARG A 414 -4.32 20.22 14.41
CA ARG A 414 -3.34 19.21 13.97
C ARG A 414 -3.91 17.80 14.08
N MET A 415 -4.50 17.44 15.22
CA MET A 415 -5.11 16.11 15.37
C MET A 415 -6.32 15.87 14.47
N SER A 416 -7.13 16.90 14.16
CA SER A 416 -8.27 16.76 13.26
C SER A 416 -7.86 16.58 11.81
N ASN A 417 -6.65 17.03 11.41
CA ASN A 417 -6.11 16.70 10.09
C ASN A 417 -6.02 15.18 9.90
N LEU A 418 -5.70 14.39 10.92
CA LEU A 418 -5.72 12.91 10.86
C LEU A 418 -7.07 12.36 10.42
N LEU A 419 -8.20 13.00 10.76
CA LEU A 419 -9.52 12.52 10.33
C LEU A 419 -9.85 12.93 8.88
N ILE A 420 -9.17 13.95 8.36
CA ILE A 420 -9.44 14.56 7.07
C ILE A 420 -8.53 14.01 5.96
N GLN A 421 -7.44 13.32 6.28
CA GLN A 421 -6.45 12.90 5.27
C GLN A 421 -7.02 11.98 4.19
N LYS A 422 -6.44 12.05 2.99
CA LYS A 422 -6.70 11.07 1.92
C LYS A 422 -5.83 9.85 2.14
N TYR A 423 -6.44 8.80 2.64
CA TYR A 423 -5.76 7.56 3.00
C TYR A 423 -5.80 6.47 1.92
N GLU A 424 -6.34 6.79 0.75
CA GLU A 424 -6.49 5.84 -0.35
C GLU A 424 -5.41 6.06 -1.40
N GLY A 425 -4.70 4.99 -1.76
CA GLY A 425 -3.83 4.96 -2.92
C GLY A 425 -4.53 4.36 -4.14
N ASN A 426 -3.78 4.10 -5.21
CA ASN A 426 -4.30 3.34 -6.35
C ASN A 426 -4.72 1.92 -5.94
N ILE A 427 -3.95 1.31 -5.03
CA ILE A 427 -4.27 0.03 -4.39
C ILE A 427 -4.19 0.21 -2.88
N THR A 428 -5.32 0.20 -2.21
CA THR A 428 -5.37 0.20 -0.74
C THR A 428 -5.58 -1.23 -0.24
N ILE A 429 -4.72 -1.66 0.69
CA ILE A 429 -4.83 -2.91 1.43
C ILE A 429 -5.10 -2.56 2.88
N TRP A 430 -6.14 -3.14 3.46
CA TRP A 430 -6.51 -2.93 4.85
C TRP A 430 -6.94 -4.24 5.51
N PRO A 431 -6.68 -4.41 6.82
CA PRO A 431 -7.04 -5.63 7.54
C PRO A 431 -8.51 -5.63 7.97
N LYS A 432 -9.00 -6.82 8.36
CA LYS A 432 -10.28 -6.97 9.06
C LYS A 432 -9.99 -6.89 10.57
N PHE A 433 -10.56 -5.89 11.23
CA PHE A 433 -10.37 -5.70 12.67
C PHE A 433 -11.40 -6.50 13.44
N LEU A 434 -10.95 -7.15 14.52
CA LEU A 434 -11.84 -7.56 15.59
C LEU A 434 -12.00 -6.39 16.56
N TRP A 435 -13.18 -6.27 17.18
CA TRP A 435 -13.43 -5.24 18.20
C TRP A 435 -12.41 -5.28 19.35
N LEU A 436 -11.91 -6.48 19.69
CA LEU A 436 -10.86 -6.70 20.68
C LEU A 436 -9.50 -6.09 20.29
N ASP A 437 -9.24 -5.92 18.99
CA ASP A 437 -7.99 -5.33 18.51
C ASP A 437 -7.95 -3.83 18.82
N TYR A 438 -9.12 -3.16 18.90
CA TYR A 438 -9.21 -1.74 19.27
C TYR A 438 -8.89 -1.51 20.75
N SER A 439 -9.32 -2.41 21.64
CA SER A 439 -9.03 -2.28 23.07
C SER A 439 -7.54 -2.49 23.40
N LYS A 440 -6.80 -3.19 22.53
CA LYS A 440 -5.38 -3.54 22.73
C LYS A 440 -4.41 -2.70 21.88
N LEU A 441 -4.87 -1.57 21.32
CA LEU A 441 -4.10 -0.76 20.37
C LEU A 441 -2.76 -0.24 20.91
N LEU A 442 -2.68 -0.02 22.23
CA LEU A 442 -1.52 0.53 22.94
C LEU A 442 -0.85 -0.48 23.87
N ASP A 443 -1.33 -1.73 23.88
CA ASP A 443 -0.75 -2.80 24.67
C ASP A 443 0.41 -3.45 23.91
N ASN A 444 1.31 -4.10 24.64
CA ASN A 444 2.39 -4.86 24.03
C ASN A 444 1.84 -6.12 23.35
N PRO A 445 2.28 -6.43 22.11
CA PRO A 445 1.78 -7.58 21.37
C PRO A 445 2.33 -8.91 21.92
N ASP A 446 1.45 -9.86 22.20
CA ASP A 446 1.84 -11.27 22.40
C ASP A 446 2.30 -11.91 21.08
N GLU A 447 3.18 -12.93 21.12
CA GLU A 447 3.65 -13.66 19.92
C GLU A 447 2.49 -14.17 19.05
N TYR A 448 1.44 -14.70 19.67
CA TYR A 448 0.21 -15.11 18.98
C TYR A 448 -0.46 -13.96 18.21
N THR A 449 -0.52 -12.77 18.84
CA THR A 449 -1.11 -11.57 18.23
C THR A 449 -0.32 -11.14 17.01
N VAL A 450 1.02 -11.15 17.10
CA VAL A 450 1.93 -10.85 15.98
C VAL A 450 1.70 -11.81 14.82
N GLN A 451 1.72 -13.12 15.09
CA GLN A 451 1.56 -14.13 14.04
C GLN A 451 0.19 -14.01 13.36
N ARG A 452 -0.87 -13.82 14.15
CA ARG A 452 -2.23 -13.63 13.62
C ARG A 452 -2.32 -12.39 12.73
N MET A 453 -1.80 -11.24 13.16
CA MET A 453 -1.83 -10.00 12.38
C MET A 453 -1.00 -10.11 11.09
N LYS A 454 0.16 -10.76 11.16
CA LYS A 454 0.99 -11.05 10.00
C LYS A 454 0.24 -11.91 8.97
N VAL A 455 -0.36 -13.02 9.41
CA VAL A 455 -1.13 -13.93 8.53
C VAL A 455 -2.31 -13.20 7.90
N GLU A 456 -3.03 -12.37 8.66
CA GLU A 456 -4.15 -11.61 8.12
C GLU A 456 -3.70 -10.56 7.10
N GLY A 457 -2.56 -9.88 7.34
CA GLY A 457 -1.95 -8.97 6.36
C GLY A 457 -1.61 -9.68 5.05
N GLN A 458 -1.09 -10.92 5.12
CA GLN A 458 -0.83 -11.74 3.95
C GLN A 458 -2.12 -12.09 3.20
N ARG A 459 -3.15 -12.58 3.91
CA ARG A 459 -4.44 -12.96 3.34
C ARG A 459 -5.10 -11.83 2.56
N ARG A 460 -5.11 -10.62 3.14
CA ARG A 460 -5.67 -9.43 2.49
C ARG A 460 -4.90 -9.03 1.24
N THR A 461 -3.60 -9.29 1.23
CA THR A 461 -2.77 -9.05 0.04
C THR A 461 -3.07 -10.06 -1.05
N TYR A 462 -3.34 -11.33 -0.73
CA TYR A 462 -3.63 -12.38 -1.74
C TYR A 462 -4.70 -11.96 -2.74
N GLU A 463 -5.78 -11.37 -2.22
CA GLU A 463 -6.86 -10.85 -3.03
C GLU A 463 -6.42 -9.79 -4.05
N LYS A 464 -5.44 -8.96 -3.70
CA LYS A 464 -4.96 -7.83 -4.52
C LYS A 464 -3.75 -8.20 -5.37
N LEU A 465 -3.11 -9.35 -5.15
CA LEU A 465 -1.88 -9.75 -5.83
C LEU A 465 -1.98 -9.72 -7.35
N HIS A 466 -3.07 -10.22 -7.93
CA HIS A 466 -3.25 -10.18 -9.38
C HIS A 466 -3.31 -8.74 -9.92
N PHE A 467 -3.99 -7.84 -9.19
CA PHE A 467 -4.05 -6.43 -9.58
C PHE A 467 -2.69 -5.74 -9.43
N ILE A 468 -1.98 -5.98 -8.33
CA ILE A 468 -0.61 -5.49 -8.11
C ILE A 468 0.32 -5.98 -9.21
N HIS A 469 0.23 -7.27 -9.55
CA HIS A 469 1.04 -7.89 -10.59
C HIS A 469 0.80 -7.21 -11.95
N ALA A 470 -0.46 -6.97 -12.31
CA ALA A 470 -0.84 -6.30 -13.56
C ALA A 470 -0.42 -4.83 -13.61
N ALA A 471 -0.56 -4.10 -12.51
CA ALA A 471 -0.19 -2.69 -12.42
C ALA A 471 1.33 -2.45 -12.48
N THR A 472 2.11 -3.36 -11.89
CA THR A 472 3.58 -3.29 -11.84
C THR A 472 4.25 -4.03 -13.01
N ARG A 473 3.48 -4.67 -13.89
CA ARG A 473 3.98 -5.57 -14.94
C ARG A 473 4.97 -4.88 -15.88
N LEU A 474 4.58 -3.75 -16.46
CA LEU A 474 5.41 -2.99 -17.40
C LEU A 474 6.66 -2.41 -16.73
N GLU A 475 6.52 -1.91 -15.50
CA GLU A 475 7.65 -1.41 -14.70
C GLU A 475 8.68 -2.50 -14.44
N ARG A 476 8.24 -3.69 -14.01
CA ARG A 476 9.12 -4.84 -13.76
C ARG A 476 9.75 -5.38 -15.03
N CYS A 477 9.06 -5.30 -16.17
CA CYS A 477 9.63 -5.65 -17.47
C CYS A 477 10.77 -4.69 -17.83
N LEU A 478 10.55 -3.37 -17.74
CA LEU A 478 11.56 -2.37 -18.04
C LEU A 478 12.75 -2.39 -17.08
N SER A 479 12.52 -2.64 -15.79
CA SER A 479 13.59 -2.68 -14.80
C SER A 479 14.58 -3.83 -15.02
N LYS A 480 14.21 -4.90 -15.74
CA LYS A 480 15.12 -5.98 -16.15
C LYS A 480 16.10 -5.58 -17.25
N TYR A 481 15.76 -4.56 -18.05
CA TYR A 481 16.56 -4.13 -19.19
C TYR A 481 17.47 -2.93 -18.88
N LEU A 482 17.24 -2.27 -17.73
CA LEU A 482 17.94 -1.06 -17.31
C LEU A 482 18.83 -1.24 -16.06
N ASN A 483 18.66 -2.34 -15.32
CA ASN A 483 19.63 -2.79 -14.31
C ASN A 483 20.57 -3.80 -14.98
#